data_AF-A0A7Y0J8V5-F1
#
_entry.id   AF-A0A7Y0J8V5-F1
#
_cell.length_a   1.000
_cell.length_b   1.000
_cell.length_c   1.000
_cell.angle_alpha   90.00
_cell.angle_beta   90.00
_cell.angle_gamma   90.00
#
_symmetry.space_group_name_H-M   'P 1'
#
loop_
_entity.id
_entity.type
_entity.pdbx_description
1 polymer ?
#
loop_
_entity_poly.entity_id
_entity_poly.type
_entity_poly.pdbx_seq_one_letter_code
_entity_poly.pdbx_strand_id
1 'polypeptide(L)'
;MGADRVFAYGAAAGLLGDLLLGDPRRGHPVAAFGRAAGAVERVLWRDHRGWGALHTAVCAGGATALGVVAARAVRTSPTASAALTGIATWSVVGGTSLAREARAIGRALESGDVEAARARLPHLCGRDPQALDADGIARAVVESVAENTSDAVVGALVWGAVAGVPGLLGFRAVNTLDAMVGHKSPRHRRYGWASARLDDVAGWPGARLTAVLATVAGGDPRGALRAWREDADRHPSPNAGPVEASFAGALGVRLGGTLSYGGRVEHRPVLNGDGRAVQVGDIDRAVRLSRRVSWLALGVCAGARFLGGRLLAPPRNGRGLATPPDSPRPARTRRKDSRLPAAPSNGSPLPAAASNGSRLPATASNGSPLPTAASNGIRLSAAPPIGSRLPVAAPSGGRLLRTPATKGRTS
;
A
#
# COMPACT_ATOMS: atom_id res chain seq x y z
N MET A 1 18.24 -14.70 17.82
CA MET A 1 17.14 -13.71 17.89
C MET A 1 15.88 -14.38 17.37
N GLY A 2 14.76 -14.37 18.09
CA GLY A 2 13.49 -14.93 17.58
C GLY A 2 12.93 -14.10 16.42
N ALA A 3 12.09 -14.71 15.57
CA ALA A 3 11.46 -14.05 14.42
C ALA A 3 10.64 -12.79 14.81
N ASP A 4 10.13 -12.75 16.03
CA ASP A 4 9.36 -11.62 16.57
C ASP A 4 10.26 -10.39 16.80
N ARG A 5 11.45 -10.63 17.35
CA ARG A 5 12.48 -9.59 17.55
C ARG A 5 12.97 -9.04 16.21
N VAL A 6 13.19 -9.92 15.23
CA VAL A 6 13.63 -9.52 13.88
C VAL A 6 12.66 -8.51 13.26
N PHE A 7 11.35 -8.81 13.31
CA PHE A 7 10.35 -7.88 12.80
C PHE A 7 10.29 -6.59 13.61
N ALA A 8 10.24 -6.66 14.95
CA ALA A 8 10.14 -5.47 15.79
C ALA A 8 11.32 -4.50 15.57
N TYR A 9 12.55 -5.01 15.58
CA TYR A 9 13.74 -4.19 15.34
C TYR A 9 13.83 -3.70 13.91
N GLY A 10 13.54 -4.56 12.93
CA GLY A 10 13.54 -4.19 11.52
C GLY A 10 12.49 -3.10 11.23
N ALA A 11 11.24 -3.32 11.59
CA ALA A 11 10.15 -2.36 11.36
C ALA A 11 10.40 -1.03 12.09
N ALA A 12 10.90 -1.06 13.33
CA ALA A 12 11.28 0.15 14.05
C ALA A 12 12.43 0.89 13.36
N ALA A 13 13.48 0.19 12.93
CA ALA A 13 14.59 0.78 12.20
C ALA A 13 14.13 1.37 10.86
N GLY A 14 13.22 0.71 10.14
CA GLY A 14 12.66 1.19 8.88
C GLY A 14 11.79 2.43 9.06
N LEU A 15 10.94 2.49 10.09
CA LEU A 15 10.12 3.66 10.38
C LEU A 15 10.98 4.85 10.86
N LEU A 16 12.03 4.59 11.65
CA LEU A 16 13.05 5.59 11.98
C LEU A 16 13.80 6.07 10.71
N GLY A 17 14.12 5.14 9.81
CA GLY A 17 14.71 5.44 8.51
C GLY A 17 13.83 6.38 7.68
N ASP A 18 12.51 6.14 7.63
CA ASP A 18 11.56 7.04 6.95
C ASP A 18 11.55 8.42 7.60
N LEU A 19 11.55 8.51 8.93
CA LEU A 19 11.56 9.79 9.62
C LEU A 19 12.85 10.61 9.40
N LEU A 20 14.00 9.94 9.33
CA LEU A 20 15.30 10.58 9.22
C LEU A 20 15.67 10.90 7.76
N LEU A 21 15.38 9.98 6.84
CA LEU A 21 15.81 10.07 5.44
C LEU A 21 14.66 10.47 4.52
N GLY A 22 13.42 10.11 4.86
CA GLY A 22 12.27 10.13 3.97
C GLY A 22 12.46 9.26 2.73
N ASP A 23 11.66 9.55 1.71
CA ASP A 23 11.76 8.89 0.41
C ASP A 23 13.05 9.29 -0.33
N PRO A 24 13.77 8.33 -0.93
CA PRO A 24 14.91 8.65 -1.78
C PRO A 24 14.49 9.47 -3.00
N ARG A 25 15.23 10.56 -3.28
CA ARG A 25 14.96 11.48 -4.40
C ARG A 25 15.07 10.82 -5.78
N ARG A 26 15.87 9.75 -5.90
CA ARG A 26 16.09 8.99 -7.14
C ARG A 26 16.05 7.50 -6.83
N GLY A 27 15.51 6.71 -7.75
CA GLY A 27 15.51 5.26 -7.63
C GLY A 27 14.56 4.71 -6.55
N HIS A 28 13.50 5.44 -6.19
CA HIS A 28 12.52 4.98 -5.19
C HIS A 28 11.99 3.58 -5.54
N PRO A 29 12.07 2.58 -4.63
CA PRO A 29 11.65 1.21 -4.90
C PRO A 29 10.20 1.11 -5.39
N VAL A 30 9.28 1.82 -4.76
CA VAL A 30 7.88 1.90 -5.19
C VAL A 30 7.73 2.49 -6.60
N ALA A 31 8.51 3.53 -6.95
CA ALA A 31 8.48 4.10 -8.29
C ALA A 31 9.09 3.15 -9.33
N ALA A 32 10.12 2.38 -8.97
CA ALA A 32 10.67 1.32 -9.81
C ALA A 32 9.63 0.21 -10.06
N PHE A 33 8.92 -0.22 -9.01
CA PHE A 33 7.80 -1.14 -9.12
C PHE A 33 6.70 -0.57 -10.03
N GLY A 34 6.29 0.69 -9.85
CA GLY A 34 5.28 1.33 -10.69
C GLY A 34 5.68 1.40 -12.16
N ARG A 35 6.95 1.68 -12.47
CA ARG A 35 7.45 1.62 -13.87
C ARG A 35 7.40 0.21 -14.44
N ALA A 36 7.77 -0.80 -13.66
CA ALA A 36 7.69 -2.19 -14.08
C ALA A 36 6.24 -2.62 -14.29
N ALA A 37 5.35 -2.32 -13.35
CA ALA A 37 3.92 -2.60 -13.45
C ALA A 37 3.27 -1.90 -14.66
N GLY A 38 3.66 -0.66 -14.96
CA GLY A 38 3.20 0.05 -16.16
C GLY A 38 3.73 -0.56 -17.46
N ALA A 39 4.95 -1.11 -17.46
CA ALA A 39 5.46 -1.86 -18.60
C ALA A 39 4.66 -3.16 -18.83
N VAL A 40 4.31 -3.88 -17.76
CA VAL A 40 3.43 -5.05 -17.83
C VAL A 40 2.02 -4.65 -18.29
N GLU A 41 1.48 -3.52 -17.80
CA GLU A 41 0.18 -2.99 -18.23
C GLU A 41 0.16 -2.77 -19.74
N ARG A 42 1.19 -2.12 -20.32
CA ARG A 42 1.26 -1.87 -21.77
C ARG A 42 1.18 -3.15 -22.62
N VAL A 43 1.68 -4.28 -22.11
CA VAL A 43 1.66 -5.57 -22.81
C VAL A 43 0.33 -6.30 -22.58
N LEU A 44 -0.20 -6.26 -21.36
CA LEU A 44 -1.37 -7.03 -20.98
C LEU A 44 -2.69 -6.27 -21.19
N TRP A 45 -2.67 -4.95 -21.37
CA TRP A 45 -3.87 -4.11 -21.39
C TRP A 45 -4.86 -4.58 -22.46
N ARG A 46 -6.06 -4.91 -22.00
CA ARG A 46 -7.27 -5.21 -22.77
C ARG A 46 -8.46 -4.78 -21.92
N ASP A 47 -9.55 -4.34 -22.53
CA ASP A 47 -10.79 -4.05 -21.78
C ASP A 47 -11.47 -5.34 -21.29
N HIS A 48 -10.85 -6.01 -20.32
CA HIS A 48 -11.27 -7.31 -19.83
C HIS A 48 -10.72 -7.59 -18.42
N ARG A 49 -11.59 -8.09 -17.53
CA ARG A 49 -11.24 -8.38 -16.12
C ARG A 49 -10.13 -9.41 -15.97
N GLY A 50 -10.12 -10.46 -16.79
CA GLY A 50 -9.11 -11.52 -16.70
C GLY A 50 -7.68 -11.06 -16.98
N TRP A 51 -7.49 -10.10 -17.91
CA TRP A 51 -6.16 -9.55 -18.20
C TRP A 51 -5.67 -8.61 -17.11
N GLY A 52 -6.59 -7.88 -16.50
CA GLY A 52 -6.33 -7.10 -15.30
C GLY A 52 -6.01 -7.95 -14.06
N ALA A 53 -6.70 -9.08 -13.89
CA ALA A 53 -6.39 -10.06 -12.86
C ALA A 53 -5.02 -10.68 -13.05
N LEU A 54 -4.65 -11.01 -14.30
CA LEU A 54 -3.30 -11.50 -14.62
C LEU A 54 -2.23 -10.43 -14.32
N HIS A 55 -2.46 -9.17 -14.71
CA HIS A 55 -1.56 -8.06 -14.37
C HIS A 55 -1.36 -7.91 -12.87
N THR A 56 -2.47 -7.92 -12.11
CA THR A 56 -2.45 -7.85 -10.65
C THR A 56 -1.68 -9.02 -10.05
N ALA A 57 -1.95 -10.26 -10.49
CA ALA A 57 -1.29 -11.46 -10.00
C ALA A 57 0.22 -11.48 -10.32
N VAL A 58 0.62 -11.09 -11.53
CA VAL A 58 2.03 -11.02 -11.92
C VAL A 58 2.77 -9.97 -11.10
N CYS A 59 2.21 -8.77 -10.96
CA CYS A 59 2.88 -7.68 -10.26
C CYS A 59 2.91 -7.89 -8.74
N ALA A 60 1.76 -8.11 -8.10
CA ALA A 60 1.68 -8.32 -6.65
C ALA A 60 2.32 -9.66 -6.23
N GLY A 61 2.08 -10.72 -7.00
CA GLY A 61 2.69 -12.03 -6.78
C GLY A 61 4.20 -11.99 -6.99
N GLY A 62 4.69 -11.28 -8.01
CA GLY A 62 6.12 -11.08 -8.26
C GLY A 62 6.82 -10.33 -7.12
N ALA A 63 6.24 -9.24 -6.63
CA ALA A 63 6.78 -8.49 -5.48
C ALA A 63 6.81 -9.35 -4.20
N THR A 64 5.74 -10.11 -3.95
CA THR A 64 5.64 -11.02 -2.80
C THR A 64 6.68 -12.14 -2.90
N ALA A 65 6.80 -12.77 -4.07
CA ALA A 65 7.77 -13.84 -4.33
C ALA A 65 9.22 -13.35 -4.17
N LEU A 66 9.53 -12.14 -4.65
CA LEU A 66 10.83 -11.49 -4.41
C LEU A 66 11.10 -11.34 -2.91
N GLY A 67 10.10 -10.88 -2.14
CA GLY A 67 10.20 -10.79 -0.69
C GLY A 67 10.45 -12.14 -0.01
N VAL A 68 9.82 -13.22 -0.50
CA VAL A 68 10.02 -14.59 0.00
C VAL A 68 11.44 -15.07 -0.29
N VAL A 69 11.94 -14.88 -1.51
CA VAL A 69 13.30 -15.26 -1.90
C VAL A 69 14.33 -14.49 -1.08
N ALA A 70 14.16 -13.17 -0.95
CA ALA A 70 15.05 -12.32 -0.15
C ALA A 70 15.06 -12.74 1.33
N ALA A 71 13.89 -12.97 1.92
CA ALA A 71 13.78 -13.41 3.32
C ALA A 71 14.44 -14.78 3.54
N ARG A 72 14.28 -15.72 2.59
CA ARG A 72 14.94 -17.04 2.66
C ARG A 72 16.46 -16.94 2.56
N ALA A 73 16.98 -16.02 1.73
CA ALA A 73 18.43 -15.85 1.54
C ALA A 73 19.14 -15.38 2.82
N VAL A 74 18.47 -14.59 3.67
CA VAL A 74 19.06 -14.02 4.90
C VAL A 74 18.65 -14.75 6.18
N ARG A 75 17.85 -15.83 6.09
CA ARG A 75 17.19 -16.49 7.24
C ARG A 75 18.15 -17.04 8.30
N THR A 76 19.39 -17.35 7.92
CA THR A 76 20.42 -17.91 8.81
C THR A 76 21.05 -16.84 9.71
N SER A 77 20.96 -15.57 9.33
CA SER A 77 21.49 -14.44 10.10
C SER A 77 20.35 -13.56 10.60
N PRO A 78 20.10 -13.52 11.93
CA PRO A 78 19.07 -12.65 12.49
C PRO A 78 19.34 -11.17 12.22
N THR A 79 20.60 -10.76 12.20
CA THR A 79 21.01 -9.38 11.88
C THR A 79 20.69 -9.05 10.44
N ALA A 80 21.03 -9.93 9.48
CA ALA A 80 20.71 -9.71 8.07
C ALA A 80 19.19 -9.72 7.82
N SER A 81 18.45 -10.58 8.53
CA SER A 81 16.99 -10.61 8.49
C SER A 81 16.36 -9.32 9.02
N ALA A 82 16.89 -8.77 10.12
CA ALA A 82 16.42 -7.51 10.69
C ALA A 82 16.76 -6.32 9.78
N ALA A 83 17.97 -6.30 9.21
CA ALA A 83 18.39 -5.30 8.24
C ALA A 83 17.51 -5.32 6.97
N LEU A 84 17.25 -6.50 6.40
CA LEU A 84 16.35 -6.66 5.25
C LEU A 84 14.94 -6.17 5.60
N THR A 85 14.42 -6.51 6.78
CA THR A 85 13.11 -6.04 7.23
C THR A 85 13.07 -4.52 7.39
N GLY A 86 14.14 -3.91 7.91
CA GLY A 86 14.25 -2.46 8.03
C GLY A 86 14.31 -1.75 6.69
N ILE A 87 15.13 -2.25 5.75
CA ILE A 87 15.21 -1.72 4.39
C ILE A 87 13.85 -1.86 3.68
N ALA A 88 13.22 -3.03 3.78
CA ALA A 88 11.92 -3.27 3.19
C ALA A 88 10.86 -2.34 3.78
N THR A 89 10.82 -2.19 5.11
CA THR A 89 9.90 -1.29 5.80
C THR A 89 10.11 0.16 5.34
N TRP A 90 11.34 0.67 5.42
CA TRP A 90 11.69 2.02 4.93
C TRP A 90 11.28 2.23 3.47
N SER A 91 11.45 1.21 2.62
CA SER A 91 11.13 1.30 1.19
C SER A 91 9.63 1.37 0.89
N VAL A 92 8.79 0.82 1.77
CA VAL A 92 7.34 0.72 1.53
C VAL A 92 6.53 1.74 2.30
N VAL A 93 6.99 2.17 3.48
CA VAL A 93 6.29 3.19 4.27
C VAL A 93 6.54 4.57 3.67
N GLY A 94 5.54 5.45 3.73
CA GLY A 94 5.62 6.81 3.14
C GLY A 94 5.15 7.93 4.06
N GLY A 95 5.14 7.70 5.37
CA GLY A 95 4.54 8.62 6.36
C GLY A 95 5.23 9.99 6.40
N THR A 96 6.55 10.03 6.21
CA THR A 96 7.32 11.27 6.24
C THR A 96 7.09 12.13 5.00
N SER A 97 7.03 11.51 3.83
CA SER A 97 6.68 12.20 2.58
C SER A 97 5.25 12.74 2.62
N LEU A 98 4.29 11.95 3.10
CA LEU A 98 2.91 12.39 3.31
C LEU A 98 2.84 13.63 4.21
N ALA A 99 3.50 13.59 5.36
CA ALA A 99 3.56 14.70 6.31
C ALA A 99 4.25 15.95 5.73
N ARG A 100 5.28 15.76 4.90
CA ARG A 100 6.02 16.86 4.27
C ARG A 100 5.19 17.55 3.21
N GLU A 101 4.51 16.79 2.36
CA GLU A 101 3.67 17.34 1.29
C GLU A 101 2.45 18.06 1.87
N ALA A 102 1.75 17.43 2.83
CA ALA A 102 0.62 18.05 3.52
C ALA A 102 1.00 19.39 4.16
N ARG A 103 2.12 19.44 4.91
CA ARG A 103 2.61 20.69 5.50
C ARG A 103 3.08 21.73 4.48
N ALA A 104 3.58 21.30 3.33
CA ALA A 104 3.99 22.24 2.30
C ALA A 104 2.78 22.93 1.66
N ILE A 105 1.68 22.19 1.45
CA ILE A 105 0.40 22.76 1.05
C ILE A 105 -0.14 23.67 2.16
N GLY A 106 -0.12 23.22 3.42
CA GLY A 106 -0.55 24.03 4.56
C GLY A 106 0.19 25.37 4.66
N ARG A 107 1.52 25.39 4.53
CA ARG A 107 2.30 26.63 4.52
C ARG A 107 1.94 27.56 3.36
N ALA A 108 1.68 27.02 2.18
CA ALA A 108 1.25 27.83 1.03
C ALA A 108 -0.11 28.49 1.29
N LEU A 109 -1.05 27.74 1.88
CA LEU A 109 -2.36 28.27 2.29
C LEU A 109 -2.25 29.31 3.40
N GLU A 110 -1.39 29.09 4.40
CA GLU A 110 -1.11 30.04 5.49
C GLU A 110 -0.52 31.36 4.96
N SER A 111 0.28 31.32 3.89
CA SER A 111 0.81 32.52 3.22
C SER A 111 -0.14 33.15 2.20
N GLY A 112 -1.37 32.62 2.05
CA GLY A 112 -2.34 33.10 1.06
C GLY A 112 -2.04 32.69 -0.40
N ASP A 113 -1.04 31.83 -0.64
CA ASP A 113 -0.67 31.34 -1.97
C ASP A 113 -1.46 30.08 -2.34
N VAL A 114 -2.74 30.31 -2.67
CA VAL A 114 -3.69 29.25 -3.04
C VAL A 114 -3.26 28.55 -4.33
N GLU A 115 -2.63 29.25 -5.28
CA GLU A 115 -2.16 28.66 -6.54
C GLU A 115 -1.02 27.67 -6.31
N ALA A 116 -0.05 28.00 -5.45
CA ALA A 116 0.99 27.05 -5.07
C ALA A 116 0.39 25.82 -4.35
N ALA A 117 -0.63 26.02 -3.52
CA ALA A 117 -1.35 24.92 -2.89
C ALA A 117 -2.07 24.03 -3.91
N ARG A 118 -2.76 24.62 -4.90
CA ARG A 118 -3.43 23.91 -6.01
C ARG A 118 -2.46 23.11 -6.86
N ALA A 119 -1.30 23.69 -7.20
CA ALA A 119 -0.29 23.02 -8.00
C ALA A 119 0.30 21.77 -7.31
N ARG A 120 0.28 21.73 -5.97
CA ARG A 120 0.81 20.63 -5.16
C ARG A 120 -0.22 19.57 -4.77
N LEU A 121 -1.49 19.93 -4.65
CA LEU A 121 -2.55 19.01 -4.22
C LEU A 121 -2.60 17.68 -5.02
N PRO A 122 -2.36 17.67 -6.35
CA PRO A 122 -2.29 16.44 -7.14
C PRO A 122 -1.21 15.43 -6.69
N HIS A 123 -0.23 15.85 -5.89
CA HIS A 123 0.75 14.94 -5.29
C HIS A 123 0.18 14.11 -4.14
N LEU A 124 -0.95 14.52 -3.54
CA LEU A 124 -1.62 13.82 -2.44
C LEU A 124 -2.86 13.06 -2.88
N CYS A 125 -3.66 13.63 -3.78
CA CYS A 125 -4.89 13.02 -4.24
C CYS A 125 -5.16 13.31 -5.73
N GLY A 126 -5.88 12.41 -6.40
CA GLY A 126 -6.23 12.55 -7.82
C GLY A 126 -7.35 13.55 -8.12
N ARG A 127 -7.62 14.51 -7.22
CA ARG A 127 -8.70 15.49 -7.39
C ARG A 127 -8.24 16.66 -8.25
N ASP A 128 -9.18 17.26 -8.97
CA ASP A 128 -8.94 18.51 -9.69
C ASP A 128 -8.84 19.68 -8.68
N PRO A 129 -7.66 20.30 -8.51
CA PRO A 129 -7.48 21.37 -7.54
C PRO A 129 -8.10 22.71 -7.98
N GLN A 130 -8.42 22.89 -9.26
CA GLN A 130 -8.68 24.21 -9.85
C GLN A 130 -9.92 24.90 -9.29
N ALA A 131 -10.91 24.12 -8.84
CA ALA A 131 -12.15 24.65 -8.31
C ALA A 131 -12.17 24.77 -6.78
N LEU A 132 -11.08 24.43 -6.09
CA LEU A 132 -11.02 24.44 -4.63
C LEU A 132 -10.50 25.76 -4.10
N ASP A 133 -11.22 26.35 -3.15
CA ASP A 133 -10.72 27.44 -2.30
C ASP A 133 -9.78 26.90 -1.21
N ALA A 134 -9.24 27.80 -0.37
CA ALA A 134 -8.27 27.42 0.66
C ALA A 134 -8.80 26.34 1.63
N ASP A 135 -10.05 26.47 2.08
CA ASP A 135 -10.69 25.52 2.98
C ASP A 135 -11.01 24.20 2.26
N GLY A 136 -11.42 24.25 1.00
CA GLY A 136 -11.61 23.08 0.15
C GLY A 136 -10.32 22.28 -0.08
N ILE A 137 -9.20 22.98 -0.29
CA ILE A 137 -7.87 22.35 -0.37
C ILE A 137 -7.48 21.77 0.99
N ALA A 138 -7.68 22.50 2.09
CA ALA A 138 -7.35 22.02 3.43
C ALA A 138 -8.13 20.74 3.79
N ARG A 139 -9.44 20.70 3.48
CA ARG A 139 -10.28 19.51 3.61
C ARG A 139 -9.73 18.34 2.79
N ALA A 140 -9.42 18.56 1.52
CA ALA A 140 -8.86 17.51 0.65
C ALA A 140 -7.53 16.97 1.18
N VAL A 141 -6.67 17.83 1.74
CA VAL A 141 -5.42 17.42 2.39
C VAL A 141 -5.70 16.58 3.64
N VAL A 142 -6.61 17.00 4.52
CA VAL A 142 -6.94 16.25 5.74
C VAL A 142 -7.50 14.87 5.42
N GLU A 143 -8.40 14.76 4.45
CA GLU A 143 -8.93 13.48 3.94
C GLU A 143 -7.81 12.60 3.40
N SER A 144 -6.93 13.17 2.55
CA SER A 144 -5.78 12.44 1.99
C SER A 144 -4.80 11.97 3.06
N VAL A 145 -4.56 12.78 4.10
CA VAL A 145 -3.70 12.42 5.23
C VAL A 145 -4.31 11.26 6.01
N ALA A 146 -5.62 11.26 6.24
CA ALA A 146 -6.31 10.17 6.93
C ALA A 146 -6.18 8.86 6.13
N GLU A 147 -6.64 8.86 4.87
CA GLU A 147 -6.61 7.71 3.97
C GLU A 147 -5.19 7.15 3.81
N ASN A 148 -4.22 7.99 3.44
CA ASN A 148 -2.83 7.55 3.24
C ASN A 148 -2.12 7.13 4.53
N THR A 149 -2.60 7.52 5.73
CA THR A 149 -2.04 6.97 6.98
C THR A 149 -2.32 5.48 7.08
N SER A 150 -3.53 5.06 6.72
CA SER A 150 -3.90 3.64 6.62
C SER A 150 -3.03 2.94 5.58
N ASP A 151 -2.97 3.48 4.38
CA ASP A 151 -2.41 2.76 3.23
C ASP A 151 -0.89 2.79 3.17
N ALA A 152 -0.29 3.95 3.44
CA ALA A 152 1.16 4.12 3.32
C ALA A 152 1.92 3.73 4.58
N VAL A 153 1.24 3.43 5.69
CA VAL A 153 1.93 3.06 6.95
C VAL A 153 1.26 1.89 7.64
N VAL A 154 0.02 2.03 8.10
CA VAL A 154 -0.58 1.04 9.02
C VAL A 154 -0.80 -0.31 8.33
N GLY A 155 -1.34 -0.33 7.11
CA GLY A 155 -1.55 -1.54 6.33
C GLY A 155 -0.24 -2.26 6.03
N ALA A 156 0.82 -1.54 5.67
CA ALA A 156 2.15 -2.11 5.44
C ALA A 156 2.69 -2.77 6.72
N LEU A 157 2.58 -2.10 7.88
CA LEU A 157 3.01 -2.64 9.16
C LEU A 157 2.20 -3.87 9.57
N VAL A 158 0.89 -3.89 9.33
CA VAL A 158 0.02 -5.04 9.60
C VAL A 158 0.45 -6.25 8.79
N TRP A 159 0.60 -6.12 7.48
CA TRP A 159 1.05 -7.22 6.63
C TRP A 159 2.49 -7.62 6.89
N GLY A 160 3.34 -6.67 7.27
CA GLY A 160 4.68 -6.95 7.78
C GLY A 160 4.66 -7.79 9.07
N ALA A 161 3.74 -7.52 9.99
CA ALA A 161 3.60 -8.30 11.21
C ALA A 161 3.07 -9.71 10.94
N VAL A 162 2.21 -9.87 9.94
CA VAL A 162 1.67 -11.18 9.52
C VAL A 162 2.73 -12.01 8.81
N ALA A 163 3.33 -11.47 7.73
CA ALA A 163 4.14 -12.25 6.79
C ALA A 163 5.60 -11.78 6.66
N GLY A 164 6.05 -10.78 7.42
CA GLY A 164 7.40 -10.23 7.33
C GLY A 164 7.63 -9.43 6.03
N VAL A 165 8.85 -9.53 5.49
CA VAL A 165 9.24 -8.88 4.21
C VAL A 165 8.27 -9.20 3.05
N PRO A 166 7.84 -10.45 2.83
CA PRO A 166 6.79 -10.76 1.83
C PRO A 166 5.52 -9.93 2.00
N GLY A 167 5.04 -9.75 3.23
CA GLY A 167 3.83 -8.98 3.52
C GLY A 167 4.01 -7.48 3.27
N LEU A 168 5.15 -6.92 3.69
CA LEU A 168 5.50 -5.52 3.43
C LEU A 168 5.48 -5.21 1.93
N LEU A 169 6.20 -6.01 1.13
CA LEU A 169 6.31 -5.80 -0.31
C LEU A 169 5.00 -6.12 -1.04
N GLY A 170 4.33 -7.21 -0.66
CA GLY A 170 3.07 -7.64 -1.26
C GLY A 170 1.96 -6.62 -1.06
N PHE A 171 1.76 -6.15 0.18
CA PHE A 171 0.76 -5.12 0.45
C PHE A 171 1.05 -3.81 -0.28
N ARG A 172 2.31 -3.35 -0.27
CA ARG A 172 2.68 -2.12 -0.99
C ARG A 172 2.47 -2.25 -2.49
N ALA A 173 2.74 -3.43 -3.06
CA ALA A 173 2.48 -3.70 -4.46
C ALA A 173 0.99 -3.65 -4.78
N VAL A 174 0.14 -4.28 -3.96
CA VAL A 174 -1.33 -4.23 -4.11
C VAL A 174 -1.84 -2.79 -4.08
N ASN A 175 -1.45 -2.02 -3.05
CA ASN A 175 -1.86 -0.63 -2.91
C ASN A 175 -1.37 0.26 -4.06
N THR A 176 -0.15 0.03 -4.54
CA THR A 176 0.38 0.76 -5.70
C THR A 176 -0.38 0.41 -6.99
N LEU A 177 -0.78 -0.86 -7.17
CA LEU A 177 -1.57 -1.28 -8.32
C LEU A 177 -2.97 -0.66 -8.31
N ASP A 178 -3.62 -0.56 -7.15
CA ASP A 178 -4.90 0.13 -7.03
C ASP A 178 -4.79 1.61 -7.41
N ALA A 179 -3.78 2.32 -6.89
CA ALA A 179 -3.53 3.71 -7.27
C ALA A 179 -3.28 3.88 -8.79
N MET A 180 -2.60 2.92 -9.43
CA MET A 180 -2.28 2.99 -10.86
C MET A 180 -3.47 2.66 -11.76
N VAL A 181 -4.16 1.54 -11.50
CA VAL A 181 -5.17 0.98 -12.41
C VAL A 181 -6.50 0.70 -11.73
N GLY A 182 -6.66 0.79 -10.42
CA GLY A 182 -7.92 0.52 -9.71
C GLY A 182 -8.97 1.63 -9.77
N HIS A 183 -8.57 2.85 -10.10
CA HIS A 183 -9.50 3.98 -10.21
C HIS A 183 -10.54 3.79 -11.31
N LYS A 184 -11.76 4.29 -11.07
CA LYS A 184 -12.91 4.14 -11.98
C LYS A 184 -12.81 5.10 -13.18
N SER A 185 -11.97 4.77 -14.16
CA SER A 185 -11.93 5.43 -15.47
C SER A 185 -12.49 4.52 -16.58
N PRO A 186 -12.93 5.07 -17.72
CA PRO A 186 -13.34 4.26 -18.87
C PRO A 186 -12.27 3.23 -19.29
N ARG A 187 -10.98 3.60 -19.20
CA ARG A 187 -9.84 2.73 -19.52
C ARG A 187 -9.66 1.59 -18.53
N HIS A 188 -9.92 1.84 -17.24
CA HIS A 188 -9.56 0.91 -16.17
C HIS A 188 -10.74 0.23 -15.49
N ARG A 189 -11.98 0.61 -15.78
CA ARG A 189 -13.19 0.07 -15.11
C ARG A 189 -13.25 -1.46 -15.07
N ARG A 190 -12.88 -2.14 -16.16
CA ARG A 190 -12.83 -3.62 -16.21
C ARG A 190 -11.44 -4.16 -15.89
N TYR A 191 -10.39 -3.52 -16.40
CA TYR A 191 -9.01 -3.97 -16.20
C TYR A 191 -8.58 -3.86 -14.72
N GLY A 192 -8.81 -2.72 -14.08
CA GLY A 192 -8.48 -2.43 -12.68
C GLY A 192 -9.30 -3.15 -11.62
N TRP A 193 -10.34 -3.89 -12.02
CA TRP A 193 -11.29 -4.46 -11.07
C TRP A 193 -10.62 -5.39 -10.05
N ALA A 194 -9.64 -6.20 -10.50
CA ALA A 194 -8.95 -7.14 -9.64
C ALA A 194 -8.01 -6.46 -8.63
N SER A 195 -7.28 -5.42 -9.05
CA SER A 195 -6.40 -4.66 -8.15
C SER A 195 -7.21 -3.92 -7.10
N ALA A 196 -8.30 -3.24 -7.50
CA ALA A 196 -9.17 -2.54 -6.57
C ALA A 196 -9.82 -3.48 -5.56
N ARG A 197 -10.30 -4.65 -6.01
CA ARG A 197 -10.90 -5.61 -5.09
C ARG A 197 -9.88 -6.25 -4.14
N LEU A 198 -8.65 -6.49 -4.62
CA LEU A 198 -7.59 -7.03 -3.80
C LEU A 198 -7.12 -6.00 -2.77
N ASP A 199 -7.03 -4.72 -3.14
CA ASP A 199 -6.72 -3.63 -2.21
C ASP A 199 -7.80 -3.43 -1.15
N ASP A 200 -9.09 -3.45 -1.53
CA ASP A 200 -10.20 -3.42 -0.56
C ASP A 200 -10.02 -4.50 0.53
N VAL A 201 -9.72 -5.73 0.12
CA VAL A 201 -9.55 -6.87 1.04
C VAL A 201 -8.27 -6.75 1.85
N ALA A 202 -7.15 -6.41 1.20
CA ALA A 202 -5.85 -6.32 1.84
C ALA A 202 -5.76 -5.11 2.79
N GLY A 203 -6.40 -3.99 2.46
CA GLY A 203 -6.44 -2.76 3.23
C GLY A 203 -7.35 -2.84 4.45
N TRP A 204 -8.35 -3.73 4.44
CA TRP A 204 -9.34 -3.86 5.52
C TRP A 204 -8.76 -3.91 6.94
N PRO A 205 -7.79 -4.79 7.28
CA PRO A 205 -7.25 -4.84 8.63
C PRO A 205 -6.46 -3.57 8.99
N GLY A 206 -5.73 -2.98 8.03
CA GLY A 206 -4.99 -1.73 8.21
C GLY A 206 -5.93 -0.55 8.49
N ALA A 207 -7.03 -0.46 7.74
CA ALA A 207 -8.04 0.58 7.90
C ALA A 207 -8.74 0.50 9.26
N ARG A 208 -9.12 -0.71 9.72
CA ARG A 208 -9.73 -0.89 11.04
C ARG A 208 -8.77 -0.56 12.17
N LEU A 209 -7.52 -1.00 12.07
CA LEU A 209 -6.51 -0.62 13.06
C LEU A 209 -6.30 0.90 13.08
N THR A 210 -6.22 1.54 11.91
CA THR A 210 -6.08 3.00 11.79
C THR A 210 -7.24 3.74 12.46
N ALA A 211 -8.49 3.31 12.23
CA ALA A 211 -9.67 3.89 12.85
C ALA A 211 -9.66 3.78 14.39
N VAL A 212 -9.32 2.60 14.92
CA VAL A 212 -9.15 2.38 16.37
C VAL A 212 -8.06 3.30 16.93
N LEU A 213 -6.89 3.33 16.29
CA LEU A 213 -5.75 4.11 16.74
C LEU A 213 -6.02 5.62 16.68
N ALA A 214 -6.71 6.09 15.63
CA ALA A 214 -7.13 7.48 15.51
C ALA A 214 -8.14 7.85 16.61
N THR A 215 -9.07 6.94 16.94
CA THR A 215 -10.03 7.12 18.04
C THR A 215 -9.33 7.30 19.38
N VAL A 216 -8.35 6.45 19.71
CA VAL A 216 -7.66 6.52 21.02
C VAL A 216 -6.60 7.62 21.10
N ALA A 217 -5.97 7.99 19.98
CA ALA A 217 -4.89 8.98 19.95
C ALA A 217 -5.36 10.41 19.59
N GLY A 218 -6.62 10.53 19.19
CA GLY A 218 -7.31 11.76 18.81
C GLY A 218 -7.56 12.73 19.97
N GLY A 219 -7.92 13.96 19.63
CA GLY A 219 -8.30 14.98 20.63
C GLY A 219 -9.71 14.75 21.20
N ASP A 220 -10.59 14.11 20.43
CA ASP A 220 -11.95 13.74 20.85
C ASP A 220 -12.25 12.26 20.51
N PRO A 221 -11.92 11.32 21.41
CA PRO A 221 -12.20 9.90 21.22
C PRO A 221 -13.70 9.58 21.11
N ARG A 222 -14.56 10.35 21.80
CA ARG A 222 -16.02 10.13 21.76
C ARG A 222 -16.57 10.55 20.41
N GLY A 223 -16.16 11.71 19.91
CA GLY A 223 -16.48 12.18 18.57
C GLY A 223 -15.97 11.25 17.48
N ALA A 224 -14.73 10.75 17.59
CA ALA A 224 -14.16 9.77 16.65
C ALA A 224 -14.99 8.48 16.58
N LEU A 225 -15.33 7.90 17.74
CA LEU A 225 -16.12 6.67 17.80
C LEU A 225 -17.55 6.88 17.28
N ARG A 226 -18.18 8.02 17.61
CA ARG A 226 -19.50 8.39 17.09
C ARG A 226 -19.48 8.50 15.57
N ALA A 227 -18.59 9.32 15.02
CA ALA A 227 -18.47 9.54 13.58
C ALA A 227 -18.18 8.23 12.83
N TRP A 228 -17.30 7.38 13.36
CA TRP A 228 -17.09 6.05 12.78
C TRP A 228 -18.39 5.25 12.75
N ARG A 229 -19.08 5.10 13.87
CA ARG A 229 -20.30 4.28 13.94
C ARG A 229 -21.45 4.79 13.07
N GLU A 230 -21.62 6.11 12.98
CA GLU A 230 -22.79 6.71 12.37
C GLU A 230 -22.60 7.05 10.88
N ASP A 231 -21.35 7.34 10.46
CA ASP A 231 -21.08 7.91 9.14
C ASP A 231 -20.21 7.03 8.24
N ALA A 232 -19.37 6.13 8.78
CA ALA A 232 -18.37 5.41 7.98
C ALA A 232 -18.97 4.57 6.86
N ASP A 233 -20.12 3.92 7.10
CA ASP A 233 -20.79 3.06 6.13
C ASP A 233 -21.44 3.85 4.97
N ARG A 234 -21.54 5.17 5.10
CA ARG A 234 -21.97 6.05 3.99
C ARG A 234 -20.86 6.23 2.97
N HIS A 235 -19.60 5.99 3.35
CA HIS A 235 -18.45 6.11 2.47
C HIS A 235 -18.40 4.96 1.44
N PRO A 236 -18.17 5.23 0.14
CA PRO A 236 -18.17 4.20 -0.89
C PRO A 236 -17.02 3.18 -0.75
N SER A 237 -15.91 3.58 -0.11
CA SER A 237 -14.81 2.68 0.21
C SER A 237 -14.96 2.11 1.62
N PRO A 238 -14.95 0.78 1.79
CA PRO A 238 -15.05 0.12 3.08
C PRO A 238 -13.82 0.32 3.97
N ASN A 239 -12.72 0.82 3.39
CA ASN A 239 -11.45 1.09 4.06
C ASN A 239 -11.35 2.57 4.45
N ALA A 240 -11.54 3.48 3.49
CA ALA A 240 -11.41 4.91 3.75
C ALA A 240 -12.50 5.45 4.69
N GLY A 241 -13.73 4.92 4.64
CA GLY A 241 -14.85 5.41 5.48
C GLY A 241 -14.54 5.41 6.98
N PRO A 242 -14.19 4.26 7.58
CA PRO A 242 -13.79 4.19 8.98
C PRO A 242 -12.61 5.10 9.35
N VAL A 243 -11.64 5.22 8.45
CA VAL A 243 -10.42 6.00 8.67
C VAL A 243 -10.72 7.50 8.66
N GLU A 244 -11.36 8.00 7.60
CA GLU A 244 -11.75 9.39 7.47
C GLU A 244 -12.75 9.80 8.56
N ALA A 245 -13.76 8.98 8.85
CA ALA A 245 -14.75 9.28 9.90
C ALA A 245 -14.10 9.37 11.29
N SER A 246 -13.19 8.44 11.61
CA SER A 246 -12.45 8.49 12.88
C SER A 246 -11.53 9.71 12.96
N PHE A 247 -10.86 10.09 11.87
CA PHE A 247 -10.06 11.32 11.82
C PHE A 247 -10.93 12.58 11.96
N ALA A 248 -12.06 12.64 11.25
CA ALA A 248 -13.02 13.73 11.31
C ALA A 248 -13.48 13.98 12.75
N GLY A 249 -13.96 12.92 13.42
CA GLY A 249 -14.39 12.98 14.81
C GLY A 249 -13.24 13.28 15.78
N ALA A 250 -12.07 12.65 15.61
CA ALA A 250 -10.89 12.88 16.46
C ALA A 250 -10.38 14.32 16.41
N LEU A 251 -10.57 14.99 15.28
CA LEU A 251 -10.19 16.38 15.05
C LEU A 251 -11.34 17.36 15.33
N GLY A 252 -12.57 16.88 15.52
CA GLY A 252 -13.76 17.71 15.69
C GLY A 252 -14.17 18.47 14.41
N VAL A 253 -13.79 17.96 13.23
CA VAL A 253 -14.06 18.59 11.94
C VAL A 253 -15.00 17.74 11.10
N ARG A 254 -15.69 18.37 10.15
CA ARG A 254 -16.53 17.72 9.16
C ARG A 254 -15.74 17.46 7.87
N LEU A 255 -15.73 16.21 7.41
CA LEU A 255 -15.14 15.80 6.13
C LEU A 255 -16.23 15.43 5.12
N GLY A 256 -15.85 15.28 3.85
CA GLY A 256 -16.76 15.03 2.75
C GLY A 256 -17.65 16.23 2.44
N GLY A 257 -18.86 15.97 1.93
CA GLY A 257 -19.79 16.99 1.47
C GLY A 257 -19.59 17.41 0.02
N THR A 258 -20.33 18.43 -0.40
CA THR A 258 -20.39 18.88 -1.79
C THR A 258 -19.12 19.63 -2.19
N LEU A 259 -18.55 19.25 -3.34
CA LEU A 259 -17.47 19.94 -4.03
C LEU A 259 -17.97 20.35 -5.41
N SER A 260 -17.84 21.64 -5.76
CA SER A 260 -18.20 22.17 -7.08
C SER A 260 -16.94 22.27 -7.94
N TYR A 261 -16.85 21.47 -8.98
CA TYR A 261 -15.75 21.46 -9.96
C TYR A 261 -16.21 22.11 -11.27
N GLY A 262 -16.08 23.43 -11.44
CA GLY A 262 -16.23 24.08 -12.76
C GLY A 262 -17.40 23.56 -13.63
N GLY A 263 -18.57 23.28 -13.03
CA GLY A 263 -19.75 22.69 -13.68
C GLY A 263 -20.11 21.23 -13.33
N ARG A 264 -19.27 20.49 -12.60
CA ARG A 264 -19.57 19.14 -12.05
C ARG A 264 -19.58 19.16 -10.53
N VAL A 265 -20.68 18.74 -9.94
CA VAL A 265 -20.81 18.62 -8.48
C VAL A 265 -20.49 17.19 -8.07
N GLU A 266 -19.45 17.00 -7.25
CA GLU A 266 -19.20 15.72 -6.59
C GLU A 266 -19.79 15.79 -5.18
N HIS A 267 -20.76 14.92 -4.91
CA HIS A 267 -21.32 14.76 -3.58
C HIS A 267 -20.60 13.62 -2.88
N ARG A 268 -19.73 13.97 -1.92
CA ARG A 268 -19.18 12.98 -0.98
C ARG A 268 -20.08 12.87 0.23
N PRO A 269 -20.21 11.67 0.81
CA PRO A 269 -20.91 11.49 2.08
C PRO A 269 -20.26 12.38 3.13
N VAL A 270 -21.08 13.10 3.88
CA VAL A 270 -20.62 13.94 4.98
C VAL A 270 -20.26 13.04 6.15
N LEU A 271 -19.03 13.19 6.66
CA LEU A 271 -18.53 12.48 7.83
C LEU A 271 -18.34 13.45 8.98
N ASN A 272 -18.80 13.07 10.17
CA ASN A 272 -18.88 13.91 11.37
C ASN A 272 -19.64 15.22 11.11
N GLY A 273 -20.91 15.10 10.71
CA GLY A 273 -21.73 16.23 10.24
C GLY A 273 -21.83 17.43 11.19
N ASP A 274 -21.88 17.17 12.49
CA ASP A 274 -21.92 18.20 13.54
C ASP A 274 -20.55 18.86 13.79
N GLY A 275 -19.49 18.35 13.16
CA GLY A 275 -18.16 18.94 13.21
C GLY A 275 -18.10 20.29 12.52
N ARG A 276 -17.16 21.13 12.96
CA ARG A 276 -16.90 22.40 12.27
C ARG A 276 -16.26 22.16 10.89
N ALA A 277 -16.35 23.13 9.98
CA ALA A 277 -15.62 23.08 8.72
C ALA A 277 -14.10 22.95 8.97
N VAL A 278 -13.41 22.27 8.05
CA VAL A 278 -11.95 22.18 8.05
C VAL A 278 -11.37 23.55 7.74
N GLN A 279 -10.34 23.93 8.49
CA GLN A 279 -9.55 25.13 8.27
C GLN A 279 -8.09 24.75 7.99
N VAL A 280 -7.30 25.67 7.44
CA VAL A 280 -5.89 25.44 7.11
C VAL A 280 -5.09 24.86 8.28
N GLY A 281 -5.31 25.35 9.51
CA GLY A 281 -4.63 24.86 10.72
C GLY A 281 -4.91 23.40 11.08
N ASP A 282 -5.94 22.78 10.50
CA ASP A 282 -6.24 21.36 10.71
C ASP A 282 -5.31 20.43 9.96
N ILE A 283 -4.64 20.92 8.92
CA ILE A 283 -3.65 20.13 8.18
C ILE A 283 -2.55 19.64 9.14
N ASP A 284 -1.97 20.53 9.95
CA ASP A 284 -0.94 20.09 10.89
C ASP A 284 -1.52 19.23 12.03
N ARG A 285 -2.77 19.48 12.46
CA ARG A 285 -3.46 18.62 13.44
C ARG A 285 -3.62 17.18 12.90
N ALA A 286 -4.03 17.03 11.64
CA ALA A 286 -4.17 15.74 10.96
C ALA A 286 -2.81 15.05 10.80
N VAL A 287 -1.76 15.78 10.42
CA VAL A 287 -0.40 15.23 10.32
C VAL A 287 0.14 14.78 11.68
N ARG A 288 -0.13 15.51 12.77
CA ARG A 288 0.24 15.09 14.13
C ARG A 288 -0.50 13.83 14.55
N LEU A 289 -1.80 13.72 14.27
CA LEU A 289 -2.58 12.52 14.53
C LEU A 289 -2.05 11.32 13.72
N SER A 290 -1.81 11.50 12.42
CA SER A 290 -1.19 10.51 11.53
C SER A 290 0.11 9.96 12.12
N ARG A 291 1.03 10.83 12.57
CA ARG A 291 2.30 10.40 13.19
C ARG A 291 2.09 9.58 14.47
N ARG A 292 1.15 9.97 15.33
CA ARG A 292 0.82 9.20 16.54
C ARG A 292 0.28 7.82 16.18
N VAL A 293 -0.64 7.76 15.21
CA VAL A 293 -1.21 6.51 14.70
C VAL A 293 -0.13 5.60 14.14
N SER A 294 0.81 6.12 13.34
CA SER A 294 1.94 5.36 12.80
C SER A 294 2.80 4.71 13.88
N TRP A 295 3.14 5.46 14.94
CA TRP A 295 3.92 4.93 16.06
C TRP A 295 3.17 3.89 16.88
N LEU A 296 1.88 4.13 17.16
CA LEU A 296 1.04 3.18 17.86
C LEU A 296 0.84 1.90 17.04
N ALA A 297 0.68 2.02 15.72
CA ALA A 297 0.55 0.89 14.81
C ALA A 297 1.81 0.02 14.83
N LEU A 298 3.01 0.62 14.83
CA LEU A 298 4.26 -0.11 15.03
C LEU A 298 4.25 -0.87 16.35
N GLY A 299 3.88 -0.21 17.45
CA GLY A 299 3.79 -0.83 18.77
C GLY A 299 2.83 -2.02 18.83
N VAL A 300 1.62 -1.85 18.30
CA VAL A 300 0.60 -2.90 18.22
C VAL A 300 1.07 -4.06 17.34
N CYS A 301 1.64 -3.79 16.17
CA CYS A 301 2.13 -4.80 15.23
C CYS A 301 3.31 -5.59 15.81
N ALA A 302 4.27 -4.91 16.44
CA ALA A 302 5.38 -5.56 17.12
C ALA A 302 4.88 -6.41 18.30
N GLY A 303 3.99 -5.86 19.14
CA GLY A 303 3.40 -6.55 20.29
C GLY A 303 2.59 -7.79 19.89
N ALA A 304 1.75 -7.69 18.87
CA ALA A 304 0.97 -8.80 18.33
C ALA A 304 1.86 -9.96 17.87
N ARG A 305 2.99 -9.65 17.23
CA ARG A 305 3.95 -10.67 16.79
C ARG A 305 4.67 -11.34 17.96
N PHE A 306 5.06 -10.58 18.99
CA PHE A 306 5.60 -11.14 20.23
C PHE A 306 4.63 -12.07 20.97
N LEU A 307 3.33 -11.76 20.96
CA LEU A 307 2.30 -12.59 21.59
C LEU A 307 1.99 -13.84 20.75
N GLY A 308 1.89 -13.71 19.42
CA GLY A 308 1.70 -14.84 18.52
C GLY A 308 2.83 -15.87 18.58
N GLY A 309 4.09 -15.41 18.66
CA GLY A 309 5.26 -16.29 18.82
C GLY A 309 5.28 -17.05 20.16
N ARG A 310 4.62 -16.53 21.21
CA ARG A 310 4.49 -17.19 22.51
C ARG A 310 3.38 -18.25 22.54
N LEU A 311 2.28 -18.02 21.82
CA LEU A 311 1.15 -18.96 21.76
C LEU A 311 1.43 -20.18 20.88
N LEU A 312 2.32 -20.04 19.89
CA LEU A 312 2.74 -21.12 18.99
C LEU A 312 4.00 -21.86 19.46
N ALA A 313 4.62 -21.43 20.55
CA ALA A 313 5.75 -22.14 21.13
C ALA A 313 5.24 -23.41 21.85
N PRO A 314 5.78 -24.61 21.55
CA PRO A 314 5.41 -25.81 22.27
C PRO A 314 5.69 -25.60 23.77
N PRO A 315 4.85 -26.15 24.67
CA PRO A 315 5.06 -26.02 26.10
C PRO A 315 6.49 -26.46 26.43
N ARG A 316 7.23 -25.59 27.12
CA ARG A 316 8.53 -25.95 27.67
C ARG A 316 8.27 -27.10 28.65
N ASN A 317 8.64 -28.32 28.27
CA ASN A 317 8.69 -29.46 29.18
C ASN A 317 9.76 -29.18 30.24
N GLY A 318 9.38 -28.40 31.25
CA GLY A 318 10.09 -28.17 32.48
C GLY A 318 9.57 -29.14 33.54
N ARG A 319 9.89 -30.43 33.39
CA ARG A 319 10.03 -31.34 34.52
C ARG A 319 11.25 -32.19 34.24
N GLY A 320 12.30 -31.95 35.02
CA GLY A 320 13.42 -32.88 35.11
C GLY A 320 12.86 -34.25 35.44
N LEU A 321 13.03 -35.18 34.50
CA LEU A 321 12.88 -36.60 34.81
C LEU A 321 13.99 -36.92 35.81
N ALA A 322 13.58 -37.13 37.05
CA ALA A 322 14.38 -37.82 38.04
C ALA A 322 14.92 -39.11 37.38
N THR A 323 16.23 -39.24 37.39
CA THR A 323 16.93 -40.48 37.07
C THR A 323 16.37 -41.60 37.95
N PRO A 324 15.81 -42.69 37.39
CA PRO A 324 15.52 -43.88 38.19
C PRO A 324 16.85 -44.58 38.55
N PRO A 325 16.95 -45.22 39.72
CA PRO A 325 18.16 -45.92 40.12
C PRO A 325 18.34 -47.21 39.33
N ASP A 326 19.61 -47.55 39.17
CA ASP A 326 20.23 -48.76 38.64
C ASP A 326 19.34 -49.96 38.29
N SER A 327 19.54 -50.45 37.06
CA SER A 327 19.36 -51.88 36.75
C SER A 327 20.53 -52.39 35.90
N PRO A 328 20.95 -53.66 36.08
CA PRO A 328 22.30 -54.10 35.74
C PRO A 328 22.45 -54.41 34.25
N ARG A 329 23.62 -54.06 33.69
CA ARG A 329 24.04 -54.42 32.33
C ARG A 329 24.10 -55.94 32.15
N PRO A 330 23.53 -56.52 31.07
CA PRO A 330 23.94 -57.82 30.60
C PRO A 330 25.16 -57.71 29.67
N ALA A 331 26.00 -58.74 29.76
CA ALA A 331 27.32 -58.84 29.21
C ALA A 331 27.38 -58.83 27.67
N ARG A 332 28.50 -58.33 27.15
CA ARG A 332 28.94 -58.47 25.75
C ARG A 332 29.09 -59.96 25.40
N THR A 333 28.39 -60.42 24.38
CA THR A 333 28.79 -61.60 23.61
C THR A 333 29.12 -61.21 22.18
N ARG A 334 30.28 -61.69 21.75
CA ARG A 334 30.97 -61.45 20.48
C ARG A 334 30.53 -62.50 19.43
N ARG A 335 30.73 -62.15 18.15
CA ARG A 335 30.72 -63.00 16.92
C ARG A 335 29.33 -63.32 16.35
N LYS A 336 29.13 -63.41 15.03
CA LYS A 336 30.05 -63.71 13.92
C LYS A 336 29.48 -63.22 12.57
N ASP A 337 30.36 -62.97 11.62
CA ASP A 337 30.10 -62.67 10.22
C ASP A 337 29.31 -63.79 9.49
N SER A 338 28.42 -63.41 8.58
CA SER A 338 28.11 -64.19 7.38
C SER A 338 27.46 -63.33 6.29
N ARG A 339 28.00 -63.49 5.08
CA ARG A 339 27.71 -62.76 3.84
C ARG A 339 26.38 -63.21 3.19
N LEU A 340 25.80 -62.26 2.44
CA LEU A 340 24.88 -62.29 1.27
C LEU A 340 24.68 -63.64 0.53
N PRO A 341 23.53 -63.86 -0.16
CA PRO A 341 23.33 -63.32 -1.52
C PRO A 341 21.92 -62.80 -1.86
N ALA A 342 21.85 -62.14 -3.02
CA ALA A 342 20.72 -61.40 -3.59
C ALA A 342 19.91 -62.20 -4.64
N ALA A 343 18.78 -61.59 -5.05
CA ALA A 343 17.97 -61.76 -6.27
C ALA A 343 16.84 -62.82 -6.22
N PRO A 344 15.78 -62.75 -7.08
CA PRO A 344 15.61 -61.86 -8.24
C PRO A 344 14.24 -61.15 -8.42
N SER A 345 14.27 -60.28 -9.43
CA SER A 345 13.20 -59.58 -10.16
C SER A 345 12.09 -60.48 -10.73
N ASN A 346 10.86 -59.95 -10.77
CA ASN A 346 9.87 -60.29 -11.81
C ASN A 346 9.00 -59.07 -12.12
N GLY A 347 9.05 -58.62 -13.38
CA GLY A 347 8.12 -57.66 -13.96
C GLY A 347 7.11 -58.37 -14.85
N SER A 348 6.00 -57.69 -15.15
CA SER A 348 5.19 -57.79 -16.37
C SER A 348 4.01 -56.80 -16.31
N PRO A 349 3.44 -56.39 -17.47
CA PRO A 349 3.11 -54.99 -17.76
C PRO A 349 1.61 -54.68 -17.84
N LEU A 350 1.24 -53.39 -17.80
CA LEU A 350 -0.10 -52.88 -18.13
C LEU A 350 -0.10 -52.17 -19.49
N PRO A 351 -1.16 -52.32 -20.31
CA PRO A 351 -1.15 -51.88 -21.71
C PRO A 351 -1.58 -50.43 -21.92
N ALA A 352 -1.13 -49.89 -23.05
CA ALA A 352 -1.51 -48.60 -23.62
C ALA A 352 -2.94 -48.62 -24.19
N ALA A 353 -3.64 -47.50 -24.08
CA ALA A 353 -4.88 -47.22 -24.80
C ALA A 353 -4.67 -46.08 -25.79
N ALA A 354 -5.06 -46.37 -27.03
CA ALA A 354 -4.92 -45.52 -28.21
C ALA A 354 -6.10 -44.55 -28.41
N SER A 355 -5.83 -43.61 -29.31
CA SER A 355 -6.67 -42.57 -29.91
C SER A 355 -7.96 -43.03 -30.60
N ASN A 356 -8.97 -42.16 -30.59
CA ASN A 356 -9.88 -41.78 -31.70
C ASN A 356 -10.71 -40.58 -31.17
N GLY A 357 -10.99 -39.47 -31.86
CA GLY A 357 -11.13 -39.22 -33.28
C GLY A 357 -12.60 -38.98 -33.61
N SER A 358 -13.03 -37.72 -33.76
CA SER A 358 -14.15 -37.33 -34.66
C SER A 358 -14.35 -35.80 -34.71
N ARG A 359 -14.67 -35.35 -35.93
CA ARG A 359 -14.81 -33.98 -36.41
C ARG A 359 -16.30 -33.59 -36.51
N LEU A 360 -16.60 -32.31 -36.22
CA LEU A 360 -17.53 -31.37 -36.91
C LEU A 360 -19.04 -31.72 -37.00
N PRO A 361 -19.99 -30.79 -37.28
CA PRO A 361 -19.81 -29.47 -37.92
C PRO A 361 -20.58 -28.26 -37.32
N ALA A 362 -20.34 -27.12 -37.96
CA ALA A 362 -20.93 -25.80 -37.76
C ALA A 362 -22.40 -25.69 -38.18
N THR A 363 -23.10 -24.71 -37.59
CA THR A 363 -24.30 -24.07 -38.17
C THR A 363 -24.17 -22.56 -38.09
N ALA A 364 -24.35 -21.92 -39.24
CA ALA A 364 -24.40 -20.49 -39.45
C ALA A 364 -25.78 -19.91 -39.09
N SER A 365 -25.81 -18.62 -38.75
CA SER A 365 -26.99 -17.77 -39.00
C SER A 365 -26.59 -16.33 -39.25
N ASN A 366 -26.92 -15.86 -40.45
CA ASN A 366 -26.83 -14.49 -40.96
C ASN A 366 -27.77 -13.52 -40.23
N GLY A 367 -27.44 -12.22 -40.28
CA GLY A 367 -28.35 -11.11 -39.98
C GLY A 367 -27.66 -9.74 -40.12
N SER A 368 -27.90 -9.08 -41.25
CA SER A 368 -27.24 -7.86 -41.77
C SER A 368 -27.79 -6.52 -41.14
N PRO A 369 -27.52 -5.30 -41.66
CA PRO A 369 -26.82 -4.23 -40.90
C PRO A 369 -27.57 -2.87 -40.79
N LEU A 370 -26.89 -1.87 -40.18
CA LEU A 370 -27.07 -0.39 -40.22
C LEU A 370 -28.02 0.27 -39.18
N PRO A 371 -27.86 1.58 -38.84
CA PRO A 371 -26.94 2.58 -39.42
C PRO A 371 -26.03 3.35 -38.43
N THR A 372 -25.01 3.93 -39.05
CA THR A 372 -24.13 5.02 -38.63
C THR A 372 -24.87 6.25 -38.10
N ALA A 373 -24.45 6.74 -36.93
CA ALA A 373 -24.63 8.13 -36.52
C ALA A 373 -23.26 8.76 -36.25
N ALA A 374 -23.00 9.85 -36.97
CA ALA A 374 -21.75 10.59 -37.00
C ALA A 374 -21.43 11.21 -35.62
N SER A 375 -20.24 10.94 -35.09
CA SER A 375 -19.66 11.78 -34.03
C SER A 375 -18.67 12.75 -34.66
N ASN A 376 -19.04 14.03 -34.68
CA ASN A 376 -18.13 15.12 -34.95
C ASN A 376 -16.96 15.07 -33.96
N GLY A 377 -15.75 15.05 -34.53
CA GLY A 377 -14.51 15.04 -33.78
C GLY A 377 -14.23 16.37 -33.11
N ILE A 378 -13.85 16.31 -31.84
CA ILE A 378 -12.92 17.25 -31.24
C ILE A 378 -11.82 16.39 -30.60
N ARG A 379 -10.64 16.42 -31.23
CA ARG A 379 -9.42 15.84 -30.67
C ARG A 379 -9.06 16.65 -29.42
N LEU A 380 -9.20 16.07 -28.24
CA LEU A 380 -8.54 16.57 -27.04
C LEU A 380 -7.32 15.68 -26.75
N SER A 381 -6.17 16.35 -26.79
CA SER A 381 -4.85 15.81 -26.56
C SER A 381 -4.81 14.98 -25.28
N ALA A 382 -4.32 13.74 -25.40
CA ALA A 382 -4.17 12.82 -24.29
C ALA A 382 -3.10 13.32 -23.32
N ALA A 383 -3.52 13.82 -22.16
CA ALA A 383 -2.64 14.03 -21.01
C ALA A 383 -2.20 12.67 -20.42
N PRO A 384 -0.93 12.48 -20.06
CA PRO A 384 -0.43 11.22 -19.52
C PRO A 384 -0.94 10.98 -18.09
N PRO A 385 -1.10 9.71 -17.65
CA PRO A 385 -1.65 9.39 -16.34
C PRO A 385 -0.71 9.81 -15.20
N ILE A 386 -1.27 10.52 -14.23
CA ILE A 386 -0.61 11.05 -13.03
C ILE A 386 -0.70 9.96 -11.95
N GLY A 387 0.35 9.15 -11.86
CA GLY A 387 0.63 8.28 -10.73
C GLY A 387 2.03 8.63 -10.20
N SER A 388 2.11 9.10 -8.96
CA SER A 388 3.34 9.32 -8.18
C SER A 388 4.53 9.86 -9.00
N ARG A 389 4.47 11.12 -9.46
CA ARG A 389 5.67 11.86 -9.88
C ARG A 389 6.04 12.83 -8.78
N LEU A 390 7.05 12.48 -7.97
CA LEU A 390 7.92 13.51 -7.40
C LEU A 390 8.76 14.06 -8.56
N PRO A 391 8.69 15.36 -8.92
CA PRO A 391 9.52 15.91 -9.97
C PRO A 391 10.98 15.97 -9.54
N VAL A 392 11.84 15.42 -10.40
CA VAL A 392 13.28 15.62 -10.39
C VAL A 392 13.54 17.08 -10.76
N ALA A 393 14.06 17.88 -9.83
CA ALA A 393 14.65 19.18 -10.15
C ALA A 393 15.89 18.95 -11.04
N ALA A 394 15.87 19.53 -12.25
CA ALA A 394 17.04 19.65 -13.10
C ALA A 394 17.97 20.77 -12.56
N PRO A 395 19.30 20.61 -12.63
CA PRO A 395 20.23 21.66 -12.22
C PRO A 395 20.28 22.76 -13.28
N SER A 396 19.83 23.96 -12.94
CA SER A 396 20.04 25.16 -13.74
C SER A 396 21.51 25.58 -13.67
N GLY A 397 22.30 25.13 -14.64
CA GLY A 397 23.60 25.69 -14.96
C GLY A 397 23.41 26.91 -15.87
N GLY A 398 23.37 28.11 -15.28
CA GLY A 398 23.38 29.39 -16.00
C GLY A 398 24.64 30.15 -15.66
N ARG A 399 25.66 30.07 -16.51
CA ARG A 399 26.91 30.80 -16.40
C ARG A 399 26.69 32.23 -16.89
N LEU A 400 26.96 33.18 -16.00
CA LEU A 400 27.49 34.54 -16.20
C LEU A 400 27.49 35.11 -17.64
N LEU A 401 26.75 36.20 -17.83
CA LEU A 401 27.17 37.32 -18.68
C LEU A 401 26.92 38.63 -17.92
N ARG A 402 28.03 39.24 -17.49
CA ARG A 402 28.14 40.65 -17.05
C ARG A 402 28.08 41.55 -18.27
N THR A 403 27.41 42.71 -18.16
CA THR A 403 27.92 44.06 -18.50
C THR A 403 26.89 45.15 -18.10
N PRO A 404 27.29 46.44 -17.96
CA PRO A 404 26.98 47.22 -16.77
C PRO A 404 26.01 48.39 -16.99
N ALA A 405 25.61 48.98 -15.86
CA ALA A 405 24.91 50.24 -15.74
C ALA A 405 25.70 51.44 -16.31
N THR A 406 24.98 52.34 -16.97
CA THR A 406 25.36 53.75 -17.08
C THR A 406 24.13 54.67 -17.10
N LYS A 407 24.02 55.44 -16.01
CA LYS A 407 23.69 56.88 -15.91
C LYS A 407 22.55 57.46 -16.75
N GLY A 408 21.55 57.94 -16.02
CA GLY A 408 20.79 59.13 -16.40
C GLY A 408 21.61 60.41 -16.21
N ARG A 409 21.41 61.36 -17.13
CA ARG A 409 21.58 62.80 -16.94
C ARG A 409 20.80 63.55 -18.04
N THR A 410 19.86 64.38 -17.59
CA THR A 410 19.50 65.73 -18.09
C THR A 410 19.44 65.95 -19.61
N SER A 411 18.23 66.22 -20.11
CA SER A 411 17.76 67.56 -20.56
C SER A 411 16.37 67.42 -21.16
#